data_AF-A0A7Y3ANQ9-F1
#
_entry.id   AF-A0A7Y3ANQ9-F1
#
_cell.length_a   1.000
_cell.length_b   1.000
_cell.length_c   1.000
_cell.angle_alpha   90.00
_cell.angle_beta   90.00
_cell.angle_gamma   90.00
#
_symmetry.space_group_name_H-M   'P 1'
#
loop_
_entity.id
_entity.type
_entity.pdbx_description
1 polymer ?
#
loop_
_entity_poly.entity_id
_entity_poly.type
_entity_poly.pdbx_seq_one_letter_code
_entity_poly.pdbx_strand_id
1 'polypeptide(L)'
;GSEIITERHRHRYEFNNHYRDILKKNGMALTGHSMDETLIEIIEIPSHPWFLGCQFHPEFTSTPRDGHPLFTGFVETALKVQQGALPAEVASL
;
A
#
# COMPACT_ATOMS: atom_id res chain seq x y z
N GLY A 1 2.05 -12.67 6.11
CA GLY A 1 1.30 -12.21 4.93
C GLY A 1 1.26 -13.32 3.91
N SER A 2 0.50 -13.13 2.83
CA SER A 2 0.41 -14.06 1.69
C SER A 2 0.94 -13.37 0.44
N GLU A 3 1.62 -14.12 -0.44
CA GLU A 3 2.12 -13.58 -1.72
C GLU A 3 0.99 -13.31 -2.72
N ILE A 4 -0.09 -14.07 -2.62
CA ILE A 4 -1.29 -13.93 -3.45
C ILE A 4 -2.47 -13.69 -2.51
N ILE A 5 -3.27 -12.67 -2.82
CA ILE A 5 -4.50 -12.32 -2.12
C ILE A 5 -5.65 -12.16 -3.11
N THR A 6 -6.88 -12.30 -2.61
CA THR A 6 -8.10 -12.06 -3.38
C THR A 6 -8.91 -10.98 -2.70
N GLU A 7 -9.12 -9.87 -3.39
CA GLU A 7 -9.78 -8.69 -2.84
C GLU A 7 -10.91 -8.20 -3.76
N ARG A 8 -11.76 -7.31 -3.25
CA ARG A 8 -12.91 -6.79 -4.01
C ARG A 8 -12.58 -5.48 -4.71
N HIS A 9 -12.89 -5.37 -5.99
CA HIS A 9 -12.68 -4.17 -6.80
C HIS A 9 -14.04 -3.57 -7.20
N ARG A 10 -14.15 -2.25 -7.23
CA ARG A 10 -15.34 -1.55 -7.72
C ARG A 10 -15.00 -0.19 -8.32
N HIS A 11 -14.28 -0.21 -9.42
CA HIS A 11 -13.90 0.98 -10.18
C HIS A 11 -13.90 0.64 -11.68
N ARG A 12 -13.51 1.60 -12.53
CA ARG A 12 -13.42 1.43 -13.99
C ARG A 12 -12.12 1.96 -14.59
N TYR A 13 -11.33 2.66 -13.80
CA TYR A 13 -10.12 3.33 -14.28
C TYR A 13 -8.92 2.59 -13.72
N GLU A 14 -7.99 2.32 -14.62
CA GLU A 14 -6.75 1.60 -14.33
C GLU A 14 -5.56 2.55 -14.36
N PHE A 15 -4.47 2.13 -13.72
CA PHE A 15 -3.20 2.84 -13.78
C PHE A 15 -2.70 2.92 -15.23
N ASN A 16 -2.34 4.12 -15.69
CA ASN A 16 -1.76 4.29 -17.01
C ASN A 16 -0.25 3.94 -16.99
N ASN A 17 0.07 2.77 -17.56
CA ASN A 17 1.44 2.23 -17.62
C ASN A 17 2.47 3.17 -18.28
N HIS A 18 2.08 4.16 -19.07
CA HIS A 18 3.00 5.18 -19.60
C HIS A 18 3.68 6.01 -18.49
N TYR A 19 3.07 6.10 -17.30
CA TYR A 19 3.64 6.83 -16.17
C TYR A 19 4.46 5.95 -15.22
N ARG A 20 4.61 4.66 -15.50
CA ARG A 20 5.31 3.70 -14.64
C ARG A 20 6.73 4.15 -14.30
N ASP A 21 7.53 4.45 -15.33
CA ASP A 21 8.95 4.74 -15.14
C ASP A 21 9.19 6.10 -14.49
N ILE A 22 8.41 7.12 -14.87
CA ILE A 22 8.54 8.45 -14.27
C ILE A 22 8.13 8.45 -12.79
N LEU A 23 7.07 7.73 -12.41
CA LEU A 23 6.66 7.64 -11.01
C LEU A 23 7.68 6.83 -10.19
N LYS A 24 8.17 5.71 -10.72
CA LYS A 24 9.25 4.94 -10.08
C LYS A 24 10.51 5.75 -9.85
N LYS A 25 10.94 6.50 -10.87
CA LYS A 25 12.13 7.38 -10.78
C LYS A 25 11.98 8.46 -9.70
N ASN A 26 10.75 8.89 -9.40
CA ASN A 26 10.46 9.91 -8.39
C ASN A 26 10.06 9.30 -7.02
N GLY A 27 10.38 8.03 -6.76
CA GLY A 27 10.28 7.43 -5.43
C GLY A 27 8.98 6.66 -5.15
N MET A 28 8.10 6.48 -6.13
CA MET A 28 6.92 5.61 -5.99
C MET A 28 7.30 4.16 -6.29
N ALA A 29 7.09 3.25 -5.34
CA ALA A 29 7.18 1.82 -5.58
C ALA A 29 5.82 1.30 -6.09
N LEU A 30 5.84 0.46 -7.14
CA LEU A 30 4.66 -0.27 -7.61
C LEU A 30 4.82 -1.71 -7.11
N THR A 31 4.14 -2.06 -6.04
CA THR A 31 4.43 -3.26 -5.23
C THR A 31 3.37 -4.35 -5.37
N GLY A 32 2.15 -3.98 -5.77
CA GLY A 32 1.06 -4.93 -6.03
C GLY A 32 0.71 -4.94 -7.51
N HIS A 33 0.57 -6.14 -8.05
CA HIS A 33 0.21 -6.38 -9.45
C HIS A 33 -0.94 -7.37 -9.54
N SER A 34 -1.75 -7.27 -10.60
CA SER A 34 -2.69 -8.33 -10.96
C SER A 34 -1.94 -9.64 -11.27
N MET A 35 -2.64 -10.77 -11.23
CA MET A 35 -2.04 -12.11 -11.49
C MET A 35 -1.38 -12.23 -12.87
N ASP A 36 -1.80 -11.42 -13.84
CA ASP A 36 -1.23 -11.34 -15.19
C ASP A 36 -0.18 -10.22 -15.34
N GLU A 37 0.17 -9.55 -14.24
CA GLU A 37 1.12 -8.43 -14.14
C GLU A 37 0.77 -7.17 -14.95
N THR A 38 -0.44 -7.10 -15.52
CA THR A 38 -0.84 -6.00 -16.41
C THR A 38 -1.30 -4.75 -15.66
N LEU A 39 -1.94 -4.93 -14.50
CA LEU A 39 -2.49 -3.86 -13.69
C LEU A 39 -1.61 -3.60 -12.46
N ILE A 40 -1.57 -2.34 -12.04
CA ILE A 40 -0.99 -1.94 -10.76
C ILE A 40 -2.11 -1.88 -9.74
N GLU A 41 -1.98 -2.69 -8.69
CA GLU A 41 -2.99 -2.82 -7.64
C GLU A 41 -2.59 -2.13 -6.35
N ILE A 42 -1.28 -2.03 -6.08
CA ILE A 42 -0.73 -1.38 -4.88
C ILE A 42 0.47 -0.50 -5.25
N ILE A 43 0.48 0.70 -4.68
CA ILE A 43 1.59 1.64 -4.73
C ILE A 43 2.04 2.04 -3.32
N GLU A 44 3.34 2.31 -3.17
CA GLU A 44 3.95 2.71 -1.90
C GLU A 44 4.93 3.87 -2.11
N ILE A 45 5.22 4.61 -1.04
CA ILE A 45 6.32 5.58 -0.99
C ILE A 45 7.26 5.14 0.14
N PRO A 46 8.37 4.44 -0.17
CA PRO A 46 9.24 3.84 0.85
C PRO A 46 9.85 4.84 1.84
N SER A 47 10.00 6.10 1.44
CA SER A 47 10.53 7.16 2.31
C SER A 47 9.52 7.69 3.33
N HIS A 48 8.25 7.28 3.26
CA HIS A 48 7.22 7.70 4.20
C HIS A 48 6.92 6.57 5.21
N PRO A 49 6.70 6.87 6.51
CA PRO A 49 6.53 5.83 7.53
C PRO A 49 5.44 4.79 7.23
N TRP A 50 4.34 5.27 6.66
CA TRP A 50 3.26 4.44 6.17
C TRP A 50 2.55 5.13 5.03
N PHE A 51 2.95 4.85 3.79
CA PHE A 51 2.23 5.29 2.61
C PHE A 51 1.95 4.08 1.73
N LEU A 52 0.67 3.75 1.60
CA LEU A 52 0.20 2.68 0.74
C LEU A 52 -1.13 3.11 0.12
N GLY A 53 -1.22 2.97 -1.20
CA GLY A 53 -2.48 3.11 -1.94
C GLY A 53 -2.81 1.79 -2.60
N CYS A 54 -4.03 1.30 -2.42
CA CYS A 54 -4.54 0.10 -3.09
C CYS A 54 -5.77 0.44 -3.92
N GLN A 55 -5.98 -0.30 -5.01
CA GLN A 55 -7.12 -0.10 -5.89
C GLN A 55 -8.37 -0.90 -5.45
N PHE A 56 -8.15 -2.00 -4.74
CA PHE A 56 -9.21 -2.80 -4.14
C PHE A 56 -9.74 -2.21 -2.82
N HIS A 57 -10.77 -2.85 -2.28
CA HIS A 57 -11.53 -2.44 -1.09
C HIS A 57 -11.23 -3.36 0.11
N PRO A 58 -10.13 -3.11 0.87
CA PRO A 58 -9.75 -3.92 2.03
C PRO A 58 -10.78 -3.88 3.17
N GLU A 59 -11.70 -2.91 3.16
CA GLU A 59 -12.79 -2.82 4.13
C GLU A 59 -13.77 -3.99 4.07
N PHE A 60 -13.90 -4.65 2.91
CA PHE A 60 -14.86 -5.75 2.76
C PHE A 60 -14.32 -7.10 3.23
N THR A 61 -12.99 -7.25 3.35
CA THR A 61 -12.33 -8.46 3.87
C THR A 61 -11.85 -8.29 5.32
N SER A 62 -11.95 -7.07 5.87
CA SER A 62 -11.74 -6.79 7.29
C SER A 62 -12.86 -7.36 8.16
N THR A 63 -12.51 -7.97 9.30
CA THR A 63 -13.48 -8.45 10.30
C THR A 63 -13.15 -7.92 11.70
N PRO A 64 -14.11 -7.87 12.64
CA PRO A 64 -13.84 -7.43 14.01
C PRO A 64 -12.83 -8.28 14.79
N ARG A 65 -12.60 -9.53 14.37
CA ARG A 65 -11.69 -10.45 15.07
C ARG A 65 -10.23 -10.24 14.69
N ASP A 66 -9.97 -10.17 13.39
CA ASP A 66 -8.60 -10.22 12.87
C ASP A 66 -8.15 -8.88 12.26
N GLY A 67 -9.09 -8.02 11.83
CA GLY A 67 -8.80 -6.79 11.09
C GLY A 67 -8.09 -7.04 9.75
N HIS A 68 -8.23 -6.13 8.80
CA HIS A 68 -7.42 -6.21 7.59
C HIS A 68 -5.97 -5.75 7.88
N PRO A 69 -4.93 -6.48 7.43
CA PRO A 69 -3.53 -6.14 7.71
C PRO A 69 -3.15 -4.70 7.36
N LEU A 70 -3.71 -4.14 6.27
CA LEU A 70 -3.46 -2.74 5.89
C LEU A 70 -3.98 -1.73 6.94
N PHE A 71 -5.13 -1.98 7.57
CA PHE A 71 -5.64 -1.10 8.62
C PHE A 71 -4.86 -1.25 9.91
N THR A 72 -4.54 -2.50 10.29
CA THR A 72 -3.72 -2.78 11.47
C THR A 72 -2.36 -2.11 11.36
N GLY A 73 -1.66 -2.28 10.23
CA GLY A 73 -0.36 -1.66 10.00
C GLY A 73 -0.40 -0.13 9.97
N PHE A 74 -1.47 0.47 9.42
CA PHE A 74 -1.69 1.92 9.48
C PHE A 74 -1.78 2.43 10.92
N VAL A 75 -2.64 1.81 11.74
CA VAL A 75 -2.86 2.23 13.14
C VAL A 75 -1.61 2.01 13.99
N GLU A 76 -0.95 0.86 13.86
CA GLU A 76 0.30 0.55 14.58
C GLU A 76 1.40 1.55 14.23
N THR A 77 1.55 1.91 12.96
CA THR A 77 2.57 2.88 12.53
C THR A 77 2.23 4.28 13.00
N ALA A 78 0.96 4.69 12.95
CA ALA A 78 0.51 5.97 13.48
C ALA A 78 0.80 6.10 14.99
N LEU A 79 0.61 5.03 15.77
CA LEU A 79 0.97 5.00 17.19
C LEU A 79 2.49 5.15 17.41
N LYS A 80 3.32 4.47 16.61
CA LYS A 80 4.78 4.61 16.69
C LYS A 80 5.23 6.04 16.37
N VAL A 81 4.66 6.65 15.33
CA VAL A 81 4.90 8.06 14.97
C VAL A 81 4.53 8.98 16.13
N GLN A 82 3.34 8.81 16.71
CA GLN A 82 2.88 9.60 17.85
C GLN A 82 3.84 9.50 19.05
N GLN A 83 4.44 8.33 19.27
CA GLN A 83 5.39 8.07 20.34
C GLN A 83 6.83 8.52 20.02
N GLY A 84 7.09 9.06 18.83
CA GLY A 84 8.43 9.44 18.37
C GLY A 84 9.35 8.26 18.06
N ALA A 85 8.79 7.06 17.88
CA ALA A 85 9.53 5.82 17.67
C ALA A 85 9.61 5.42 16.18
N LEU A 86 10.17 6.31 15.34
CA LEU A 86 10.36 6.03 13.92
C LEU A 86 11.68 5.29 13.65
N PRO A 87 11.71 4.34 12.69
CA PRO A 87 12.96 3.81 12.17
C PRO A 87 13.84 4.93 11.60
N ALA A 88 15.15 4.87 11.85
CA ALA A 88 16.11 5.91 11.42
C ALA A 88 16.08 6.18 9.90
N GLU A 89 15.72 5.18 9.10
CA GLU A 89 15.65 5.25 7.63
C GLU A 89 14.46 6.07 7.10
N VAL A 90 13.42 6.24 7.94
CA VAL A 90 12.22 7.03 7.63
C VAL A 90 12.33 8.45 8.20
N ALA A 91 13.09 8.62 9.28
CA ALA A 91 13.28 9.89 9.97
C ALA A 91 14.13 10.92 9.19
N SER A 92 14.62 10.56 7.99
CA SER A 92 15.48 11.38 7.14
C SER A 92 14.75 12.25 6.10
N LEU A 93 13.45 12.54 6.30
CA LEU A 93 12.74 13.60 5.56
C LEU A 93 12.54 14.85 6.43
#